data_AF-A0A9P3EUQ4-F1
#
_entry.id   AF-A0A9P3EUQ4-F1
#
_cell.length_a   1.000
_cell.length_b   1.000
_cell.length_c   1.000
_cell.angle_alpha   90.00
_cell.angle_beta   90.00
_cell.angle_gamma   90.00
#
_symmetry.space_group_name_H-M   'P 1'
#
loop_
_entity.id
_entity.type
_entity.pdbx_description
1 polymer ?
#
loop_
_entity_poly.entity_id
_entity_poly.type
_entity_poly.pdbx_seq_one_letter_code
_entity_poly.pdbx_strand_id
1 'polypeptide(L)'
;MFEGENQREETLQKEEGPQCVACVKAGWACPGYSRRWRFVDEMDGLKKLYSKKRYIFDEQCNDHWKSTWDGQEIVLWDMQLNTIGAHNAAMFIYFLENPRTQAAFPLAYHGSFYRHIPSRLGHNMALDSGISCLCSIFIERLTGQNTTTAILEEYVKSLRRLRRMLNDSKSNQDAETLCASIILQLCELLINTDFGRWIDLCQGSKHLIQQWGPDRFRDPFEREMLESQGGFIVSLRKGPHFPA
;
A
#
# COMPACT_ATOMS: atom_id res chain seq x y z
N MET A 1 -42.23 -13.95 36.67
CA MET A 1 -42.79 -12.76 35.98
C MET A 1 -41.63 -11.79 35.79
N PHE A 2 -41.08 -11.80 34.57
CA PHE A 2 -40.24 -10.82 33.85
C PHE A 2 -39.10 -10.13 34.63
N GLU A 3 -37.85 -10.54 34.43
CA GLU A 3 -36.90 -10.05 33.39
C GLU A 3 -36.61 -8.54 33.52
N GLY A 4 -35.48 -8.24 34.15
CA GLY A 4 -34.90 -6.90 34.20
C GLY A 4 -33.92 -6.71 33.06
N GLU A 5 -34.36 -6.01 32.02
CA GLU A 5 -33.52 -5.64 30.87
C GLU A 5 -32.67 -4.40 31.17
N ASN A 6 -31.38 -4.65 31.04
CA ASN A 6 -30.26 -3.77 30.77
C ASN A 6 -30.58 -2.61 29.80
N GLN A 7 -30.39 -1.36 30.23
CA GLN A 7 -30.11 -0.24 29.33
C GLN A 7 -28.94 0.59 29.87
N ARG A 8 -27.76 0.35 29.31
CA ARG A 8 -26.62 1.28 29.36
C ARG A 8 -26.86 2.31 28.26
N GLU A 9 -27.18 3.54 28.64
CA GLU A 9 -27.24 4.68 27.73
C GLU A 9 -25.81 5.06 27.29
N GLU A 10 -25.43 4.69 26.07
CA GLU A 10 -24.27 5.24 25.38
C GLU A 10 -24.61 6.65 24.86
N THR A 11 -24.19 7.67 25.61
CA THR A 11 -24.25 9.08 25.20
C THR A 11 -23.37 9.31 23.95
N LEU A 12 -23.98 9.29 22.77
CA LEU A 12 -23.40 9.82 21.53
C LEU A 12 -23.23 11.34 21.65
N GLN A 13 -21.99 11.78 21.93
CA GLN A 13 -21.61 13.19 21.84
C GLN A 13 -21.81 13.67 20.40
N LYS A 14 -22.74 14.60 20.21
CA LYS A 14 -22.98 15.28 18.93
C LYS A 14 -21.86 16.30 18.72
N GLU A 15 -20.85 15.95 17.92
CA GLU A 15 -19.85 16.91 17.47
C GLU A 15 -20.55 18.01 16.63
N GLU A 16 -20.45 19.26 17.09
CA GLU A 16 -21.04 20.41 16.39
C GLU A 16 -20.28 20.68 15.09
N GLY A 17 -20.90 20.33 13.96
CA GLY A 17 -20.29 20.45 12.64
C GLY A 17 -20.04 21.90 12.18
N PRO A 18 -19.11 22.11 11.24
CA PRO A 18 -18.78 23.44 10.73
C PRO A 18 -20.00 24.09 10.03
N GLN A 19 -20.33 25.32 10.43
CA GLN A 19 -21.40 26.11 9.81
C GLN A 19 -20.91 26.73 8.49
N CYS A 20 -21.81 26.83 7.51
CA CYS A 20 -21.46 27.46 6.24
C CYS A 20 -21.46 28.99 6.30
N VAL A 21 -20.66 29.62 5.46
CA VAL A 21 -20.48 31.09 5.43
C VAL A 21 -21.80 31.85 5.25
N ALA A 22 -22.75 31.31 4.48
CA ALA A 22 -24.06 31.93 4.28
C ALA A 22 -24.94 31.89 5.55
N CYS A 23 -25.00 30.74 6.24
CA CYS A 23 -25.76 30.61 7.49
C CYS A 23 -25.15 31.43 8.63
N VAL A 24 -23.81 31.51 8.70
CA VAL A 24 -23.10 32.38 9.65
C VAL A 24 -23.45 33.84 9.43
N LYS A 25 -23.47 34.31 8.16
CA LYS A 25 -23.87 35.68 7.83
C LYS A 25 -25.34 35.97 8.11
N ALA A 26 -26.22 34.97 7.95
CA ALA A 26 -27.64 35.11 8.22
C ALA A 26 -28.01 35.00 9.71
N GLY A 27 -27.08 34.54 10.57
CA GLY A 27 -27.31 34.34 12.00
C GLY A 27 -28.19 33.12 12.33
N TRP A 28 -28.30 32.15 11.41
CA TRP A 28 -29.17 30.98 11.54
C TRP A 28 -28.35 29.71 11.71
N ALA A 29 -28.84 28.75 12.50
CA ALA A 29 -28.21 27.44 12.65
C ALA A 29 -28.17 26.71 11.30
N CYS A 30 -26.97 26.29 10.88
CA CYS A 30 -26.80 25.63 9.59
C CYS A 30 -27.33 24.19 9.66
N PRO A 31 -28.33 23.79 8.85
CA PRO A 31 -28.78 22.40 8.79
C PRO A 31 -27.74 21.46 8.16
N GLY A 32 -26.60 21.99 7.69
CA GLY A 32 -25.58 21.27 6.95
C GLY A 32 -25.92 21.13 5.46
N TYR A 33 -24.93 20.77 4.66
CA TYR A 33 -25.12 20.47 3.23
C TYR A 33 -25.37 18.97 3.04
N SER A 34 -26.47 18.60 2.39
CA SER A 34 -26.63 17.23 1.91
C SER A 34 -25.68 17.01 0.73
N ARG A 35 -24.64 16.21 0.94
CA ARG A 35 -23.77 15.77 -0.16
C ARG A 35 -24.23 14.40 -0.61
N ARG A 36 -24.50 14.26 -1.92
CA ARG A 36 -24.81 12.97 -2.57
C ARG A 36 -23.75 11.90 -2.28
N TRP A 37 -22.52 12.35 -2.05
CA TRP A 37 -21.36 11.52 -1.75
C TRP A 37 -20.59 12.10 -0.57
N ARG A 38 -20.14 11.23 0.34
CA ARG A 38 -19.27 11.60 1.48
C ARG A 38 -18.00 10.78 1.39
N PHE A 39 -16.86 11.36 1.78
CA PHE A 39 -15.67 10.59 2.06
C PHE A 39 -15.93 9.71 3.28
N VAL A 40 -15.89 8.39 3.08
CA VAL A 40 -16.03 7.40 4.16
C VAL A 40 -14.67 6.78 4.38
N ASP A 41 -14.25 6.70 5.65
CA ASP A 41 -13.08 5.90 5.98
C ASP A 41 -13.43 4.42 5.79
N GLU A 42 -12.91 3.84 4.72
CA GLU A 42 -13.17 2.46 4.36
C GLU A 42 -12.13 1.48 4.88
N MET A 43 -11.23 1.90 5.77
CA MET A 43 -10.22 1.01 6.34
C MET A 43 -10.85 -0.28 6.86
N ASP A 44 -11.98 -0.21 7.57
CA ASP A 44 -12.65 -1.42 8.09
C ASP A 44 -13.34 -2.26 7.02
N GLY A 45 -13.82 -1.63 5.95
CA GLY A 45 -14.40 -2.32 4.79
C GLY A 45 -13.33 -3.04 3.98
N LEU A 46 -12.19 -2.39 3.76
CA LEU A 46 -11.02 -2.95 3.08
C LEU A 46 -10.37 -4.02 3.94
N LYS A 47 -10.20 -3.82 5.25
CA LYS A 47 -9.79 -4.90 6.17
C LYS A 47 -10.66 -6.13 6.01
N LYS A 48 -12.00 -5.99 5.93
CA LYS A 48 -12.92 -7.12 5.70
C LYS A 48 -12.85 -7.71 4.28
N LEU A 49 -12.55 -6.88 3.28
CA LEU A 49 -12.40 -7.32 1.89
C LEU A 49 -11.09 -8.10 1.70
N TYR A 50 -9.99 -7.57 2.24
CA TYR A 50 -8.66 -8.17 2.24
C TYR A 50 -8.54 -9.32 3.25
N SER A 51 -9.28 -9.33 4.37
CA SER A 51 -9.31 -10.49 5.28
C SER A 51 -9.89 -11.74 4.62
N LYS A 52 -10.71 -11.56 3.57
CA LYS A 52 -11.29 -12.65 2.77
C LYS A 52 -10.52 -12.94 1.48
N LYS A 53 -9.82 -11.94 0.93
CA LYS A 53 -8.88 -12.15 -0.17
C LYS A 53 -7.58 -12.69 0.42
N ARG A 54 -7.42 -14.01 0.35
CA ARG A 54 -6.16 -14.71 0.64
C ARG A 54 -5.07 -14.27 -0.35
N TYR A 55 -4.53 -13.07 -0.20
CA TYR A 55 -3.18 -12.76 -0.65
C TYR A 55 -2.24 -13.41 0.35
N ILE A 56 -2.17 -14.75 0.26
CA ILE A 56 -1.39 -15.74 1.02
C ILE A 56 -2.21 -17.04 0.97
N PHE A 57 -1.77 -17.94 0.09
CA PHE A 57 -2.04 -19.38 0.01
C PHE A 57 -3.51 -19.83 0.07
N ASP A 58 -4.05 -20.20 -1.10
CA ASP A 58 -4.86 -21.41 -1.13
C ASP A 58 -3.92 -22.60 -1.33
N GLU A 59 -3.81 -23.41 -0.28
CA GLU A 59 -3.14 -24.71 -0.22
C GLU A 59 -3.89 -25.76 -1.05
N GLN A 60 -4.26 -25.42 -2.28
CA GLN A 60 -4.73 -26.36 -3.30
C GLN A 60 -4.07 -26.07 -4.65
N CYS A 61 -2.73 -25.95 -4.67
CA CYS A 61 -2.01 -26.48 -5.83
C CYS A 61 -2.06 -28.01 -5.72
N ASN A 62 -3.04 -28.60 -6.41
CA ASN A 62 -3.08 -30.01 -6.73
C ASN A 62 -1.65 -30.50 -7.03
N ASP A 63 -1.17 -31.52 -6.32
CA ASP A 63 0.20 -32.06 -6.28
C ASP A 63 0.73 -32.62 -7.62
N HIS A 64 0.25 -32.10 -8.74
CA HIS A 64 0.48 -32.63 -10.07
C HIS A 64 1.70 -32.01 -10.80
N TRP A 65 2.29 -30.91 -10.33
CA TRP A 65 3.30 -30.18 -11.12
C TRP A 65 4.76 -30.48 -10.76
N LYS A 66 5.05 -31.48 -9.93
CA LYS A 66 6.44 -31.90 -9.61
C LYS A 66 7.30 -32.31 -10.82
N SER A 67 6.75 -32.36 -12.03
CA SER A 67 7.43 -32.81 -13.25
C SER A 67 7.47 -31.76 -14.36
N THR A 68 8.03 -30.58 -14.11
CA THR A 68 8.71 -29.79 -15.16
C THR A 68 9.65 -28.75 -14.53
N TRP A 69 10.59 -29.22 -13.71
CA TRP A 69 11.82 -28.48 -13.47
C TRP A 69 12.80 -28.90 -14.57
N ASP A 70 12.75 -28.21 -15.71
CA ASP A 70 13.92 -28.11 -16.55
C ASP A 70 14.71 -26.90 -16.04
N GLY A 71 15.97 -27.14 -15.70
CA GLY A 71 16.85 -26.25 -14.96
C GLY A 71 17.25 -25.02 -15.77
N GLN A 72 16.33 -24.09 -16.01
CA GLN A 72 16.71 -22.71 -16.28
C GLN A 72 17.07 -22.05 -14.95
N GLU A 73 18.36 -22.18 -14.60
CA GLU A 73 19.10 -21.20 -13.81
C GLU A 73 18.55 -19.79 -14.09
N ILE A 74 18.26 -19.03 -13.05
CA ILE A 74 17.97 -17.61 -13.18
C ILE A 74 19.31 -16.95 -13.59
N VAL A 75 19.59 -16.90 -14.90
CA VAL A 75 20.84 -16.37 -15.51
C VAL A 75 21.06 -14.85 -15.25
N LEU A 76 20.24 -14.21 -14.41
CA LEU A 76 20.36 -12.80 -14.07
C LEU A 76 21.34 -12.48 -12.93
N TRP A 77 21.84 -13.50 -12.22
CA TRP A 77 22.72 -13.30 -11.07
C TRP A 77 24.17 -12.99 -11.47
N ASP A 78 24.54 -13.24 -12.73
CA ASP A 78 25.89 -13.05 -13.26
C ASP A 78 26.08 -11.75 -14.05
N MET A 79 25.05 -10.90 -14.10
CA MET A 79 25.16 -9.58 -14.71
C MET A 79 25.94 -8.68 -13.74
N GLN A 80 27.25 -8.49 -14.02
CA GLN A 80 28.14 -7.55 -13.34
C GLN A 80 27.68 -6.10 -13.55
N LEU A 81 26.58 -5.72 -12.90
CA LEU A 81 26.07 -4.36 -12.90
C LEU A 81 26.87 -3.58 -11.86
N ASN A 82 27.51 -2.49 -12.30
CA ASN A 82 28.49 -1.73 -11.51
C ASN A 82 27.92 -1.04 -10.25
N THR A 83 26.60 -1.05 -10.06
CA THR A 83 25.93 -0.49 -8.88
C THR A 83 24.79 -1.38 -8.40
N ILE A 84 24.57 -1.40 -7.09
CA ILE A 84 23.44 -2.11 -6.45
C ILE A 84 22.10 -1.64 -7.03
N GLY A 85 21.97 -0.35 -7.36
CA GLY A 85 20.77 0.21 -7.99
C GLY A 85 20.49 -0.41 -9.37
N ALA A 86 21.52 -0.58 -10.20
CA ALA A 86 21.37 -1.21 -11.51
C ALA A 86 21.00 -2.69 -11.40
N HIS A 87 21.62 -3.42 -10.47
CA HIS A 87 21.27 -4.81 -10.19
C HIS A 87 19.81 -4.96 -9.75
N ASN A 88 19.37 -4.14 -8.79
CA ASN A 88 17.99 -4.11 -8.34
C ASN A 88 17.01 -3.71 -9.46
N ALA A 89 17.40 -2.79 -10.35
CA ALA A 89 16.60 -2.43 -11.52
C ALA A 89 16.38 -3.63 -12.46
N ALA A 90 17.44 -4.36 -12.79
CA ALA A 90 17.36 -5.53 -13.66
C ALA A 90 16.50 -6.65 -13.05
N MET A 91 16.69 -6.94 -11.75
CA MET A 91 15.86 -7.90 -11.04
C MET A 91 14.39 -7.47 -11.00
N PHE A 92 14.15 -6.19 -10.71
CA PHE A 92 12.79 -5.70 -10.60
C PHE A 92 12.05 -5.77 -11.95
N ILE A 93 12.72 -5.43 -13.06
CA ILE A 93 12.19 -5.61 -14.42
C ILE A 93 11.78 -7.07 -14.65
N TYR A 94 12.64 -8.02 -14.30
CA TYR A 94 12.31 -9.44 -14.40
C TYR A 94 11.06 -9.82 -13.59
N PHE A 95 10.89 -9.30 -12.37
CA PHE A 95 9.70 -9.56 -11.55
C PHE A 95 8.43 -8.88 -12.06
N LEU A 96 8.53 -7.80 -12.84
CA LEU A 96 7.36 -7.22 -13.49
C LEU A 96 6.76 -8.14 -14.57
N GLU A 97 7.58 -9.00 -15.16
CA GLU A 97 7.19 -9.87 -16.26
C GLU A 97 7.05 -11.34 -15.84
N ASN A 98 7.66 -11.75 -14.73
CA ASN A 98 7.67 -13.14 -14.30
C ASN A 98 6.27 -13.60 -13.80
N PRO A 99 5.67 -14.65 -14.40
CA PRO A 99 4.33 -15.12 -14.04
C PRO A 99 4.18 -15.58 -12.59
N ARG A 100 5.22 -16.19 -11.99
CA ARG A 100 5.16 -16.65 -10.58
C ARG A 100 5.14 -15.46 -9.63
N THR A 101 5.88 -14.39 -9.92
CA THR A 101 5.81 -13.16 -9.12
C THR A 101 4.49 -12.44 -9.28
N GLN A 102 3.92 -12.38 -10.50
CA GLN A 102 2.58 -11.82 -10.73
C GLN A 102 1.48 -12.66 -10.07
N ALA A 103 1.66 -13.97 -9.95
CA ALA A 103 0.76 -14.84 -9.20
C ALA A 103 0.86 -14.62 -7.68
N ALA A 104 2.05 -14.35 -7.16
CA ALA A 104 2.26 -14.00 -5.75
C ALA A 104 1.63 -12.64 -5.40
N PHE A 105 1.87 -11.63 -6.25
CA PHE A 105 1.21 -10.34 -6.18
C PHE A 105 1.17 -9.68 -7.56
N PRO A 106 -0.02 -9.37 -8.09
CA PRO A 106 -0.16 -8.84 -9.45
C PRO A 106 0.22 -7.36 -9.51
N LEU A 107 1.52 -7.07 -9.55
CA LEU A 107 2.07 -5.71 -9.58
C LEU A 107 1.44 -4.86 -10.68
N ALA A 108 1.29 -5.43 -11.88
CA ALA A 108 0.72 -4.72 -13.03
C ALA A 108 -0.74 -4.28 -12.82
N TYR A 109 -1.51 -5.02 -12.01
CA TYR A 109 -2.90 -4.67 -11.68
C TYR A 109 -3.00 -3.79 -10.43
N HIS A 110 -2.00 -3.84 -9.55
CA HIS A 110 -1.95 -2.97 -8.38
C HIS A 110 -1.65 -1.51 -8.79
N GLY A 111 -0.78 -1.27 -9.77
CA GLY A 111 -0.58 0.07 -10.32
C GLY A 111 0.46 0.11 -11.43
N SER A 112 0.29 1.00 -12.41
CA SER A 112 1.24 1.16 -13.52
C SER A 112 2.58 1.76 -13.08
N PHE A 113 2.62 2.46 -11.95
CA PHE A 113 3.78 3.21 -11.47
C PHE A 113 5.04 2.35 -11.31
N TYR A 114 4.88 1.03 -11.09
CA TYR A 114 6.00 0.10 -10.98
C TYR A 114 6.94 0.13 -12.20
N ARG A 115 6.41 0.43 -13.40
CA ARG A 115 7.22 0.53 -14.63
C ARG A 115 8.22 1.69 -14.62
N HIS A 116 7.98 2.70 -13.79
CA HIS A 116 8.85 3.87 -13.65
C HIS A 116 9.96 3.67 -12.63
N ILE A 117 9.88 2.63 -11.79
CA ILE A 117 10.82 2.42 -10.69
C ILE A 117 12.25 2.15 -11.17
N PRO A 118 12.50 1.29 -12.17
CA PRO A 118 13.88 0.96 -12.58
C PRO A 118 14.73 2.18 -12.94
N SER A 119 14.16 3.19 -13.60
CA SER A 119 14.87 4.42 -13.98
C SER A 119 15.07 5.42 -12.84
N ARG A 120 14.44 5.19 -11.68
CA ARG A 120 14.52 6.03 -10.48
C ARG A 120 15.44 5.47 -9.39
N LEU A 121 15.98 4.25 -9.58
CA LEU A 121 16.89 3.63 -8.62
C LEU A 121 18.29 4.26 -8.64
N GLY A 122 18.92 4.30 -7.47
CA GLY A 122 20.24 4.92 -7.25
C GLY A 122 20.18 6.38 -6.81
N HIS A 123 18.97 6.97 -6.70
CA HIS A 123 18.79 8.38 -6.34
C HIS A 123 18.18 8.58 -4.95
N ASN A 124 17.39 7.61 -4.45
CA ASN A 124 16.70 7.72 -3.17
C ASN A 124 16.94 6.45 -2.34
N MET A 125 17.61 6.63 -1.20
CA MET A 125 18.03 5.51 -0.35
C MET A 125 16.87 4.69 0.22
N ALA A 126 15.70 5.30 0.44
CA ALA A 126 14.52 4.59 0.93
C ALA A 126 13.92 3.72 -0.17
N LEU A 127 13.75 4.27 -1.37
CA LEU A 127 13.26 3.50 -2.53
C LEU A 127 14.20 2.34 -2.85
N ASP A 128 15.51 2.62 -2.93
CA ASP A 128 16.53 1.61 -3.25
C ASP A 128 16.49 0.44 -2.26
N SER A 129 16.37 0.74 -0.95
CA SER A 129 16.26 -0.30 0.07
C SER A 129 14.92 -1.04 0.04
N GLY A 130 13.82 -0.33 -0.25
CA GLY A 130 12.50 -0.93 -0.37
C GLY A 130 12.47 -1.94 -1.52
N ILE A 131 13.02 -1.57 -2.68
CA ILE A 131 13.11 -2.47 -3.84
C ILE A 131 14.08 -3.61 -3.59
N SER A 132 15.23 -3.36 -2.93
CA SER A 132 16.13 -4.44 -2.53
C SER A 132 15.41 -5.49 -1.67
N CYS A 133 14.65 -5.04 -0.67
CA CYS A 133 13.86 -5.91 0.20
C CYS A 133 12.79 -6.68 -0.58
N LEU A 134 12.03 -6.00 -1.45
CA LEU A 134 11.01 -6.63 -2.29
C LEU A 134 11.60 -7.69 -3.23
N CYS A 135 12.75 -7.40 -3.84
CA CYS A 135 13.47 -8.35 -4.66
C CYS A 135 13.90 -9.58 -3.86
N SER A 136 14.42 -9.41 -2.64
CA SER A 136 14.78 -10.55 -1.77
C SER A 136 13.57 -11.43 -1.44
N ILE A 137 12.40 -10.84 -1.17
CA ILE A 137 11.15 -11.59 -0.95
C ILE A 137 10.77 -12.41 -2.19
N PHE A 138 10.84 -11.82 -3.39
CA PHE A 138 10.52 -12.56 -4.61
C PHE A 138 11.54 -13.66 -4.92
N ILE A 139 12.83 -13.43 -4.66
CA ILE A 139 13.87 -14.44 -4.80
C ILE A 139 13.59 -15.64 -3.89
N GLU A 140 13.33 -15.40 -2.61
CA GLU A 140 12.99 -16.47 -1.65
C GLU A 140 11.81 -17.29 -2.16
N ARG A 141 10.76 -16.62 -2.66
CA ARG A 141 9.57 -17.28 -3.22
C ARG A 141 9.86 -18.09 -4.49
N LEU A 142 10.73 -17.61 -5.36
CA LEU A 142 11.06 -18.30 -6.61
C LEU A 142 11.99 -19.50 -6.39
N THR A 143 12.91 -19.37 -5.44
CA THR A 143 13.95 -20.38 -5.16
C THR A 143 13.51 -21.40 -4.10
N GLY A 144 12.54 -21.05 -3.25
CA GLY A 144 12.12 -21.87 -2.11
C GLY A 144 13.18 -21.95 -1.00
N GLN A 145 14.21 -21.11 -1.04
CA GLN A 145 15.19 -21.00 0.04
C GLN A 145 14.51 -20.41 1.29
N ASN A 146 15.05 -20.69 2.47
CA ASN A 146 14.57 -20.09 3.72
C ASN A 146 15.58 -19.01 4.16
N THR A 147 15.31 -17.77 3.77
CA THR A 147 16.12 -16.58 4.06
C THR A 147 15.31 -15.53 4.82
N THR A 148 14.24 -15.97 5.49
CA THR A 148 13.25 -15.12 6.15
C THR A 148 13.88 -14.17 7.17
N THR A 149 14.88 -14.62 7.95
CA THR A 149 15.58 -13.77 8.93
C THR A 149 16.32 -12.61 8.27
N ALA A 150 17.06 -12.87 7.19
CA ALA A 150 17.77 -11.84 6.43
C ALA A 150 16.80 -10.84 5.76
N ILE A 151 15.66 -11.34 5.26
CA ILE A 151 14.61 -10.50 4.67
C ILE A 151 13.99 -9.58 5.72
N LEU A 152 13.72 -10.08 6.92
CA LEU A 152 13.22 -9.26 8.03
C LEU A 152 14.22 -8.17 8.44
N GLU A 153 15.51 -8.47 8.48
CA GLU A 153 16.56 -7.48 8.74
C GLU A 153 16.60 -6.38 7.67
N GLU A 154 16.55 -6.76 6.39
CA GLU A 154 16.53 -5.80 5.28
C GLU A 154 15.24 -4.97 5.29
N TYR A 155 14.09 -5.57 5.60
CA TYR A 155 12.81 -4.88 5.76
C TYR A 155 12.86 -3.82 6.87
N VAL A 156 13.34 -4.18 8.06
CA VAL A 156 13.49 -3.24 9.20
C VAL A 156 14.46 -2.12 8.85
N LYS A 157 15.54 -2.43 8.13
CA LYS A 157 16.50 -1.43 7.63
C LYS A 157 15.84 -0.47 6.63
N SER A 158 14.99 -0.95 5.73
CA SER A 158 14.25 -0.13 4.78
C SER A 158 13.25 0.80 5.47
N LEU A 159 12.52 0.31 6.47
CA LEU A 159 11.64 1.15 7.31
C LEU A 159 12.43 2.30 8.00
N ARG A 160 13.61 2.00 8.54
CA ARG A 160 14.47 3.03 9.15
C ARG A 160 14.95 4.06 8.13
N ARG A 161 15.26 3.66 6.89
CA ARG A 161 15.65 4.57 5.82
C ARG A 161 14.49 5.46 5.38
N LEU A 162 13.30 4.90 5.19
CA LEU A 162 12.09 5.67 4.91
C LEU A 162 11.85 6.72 6.00
N ARG A 163 11.88 6.32 7.28
CA ARG A 163 11.70 7.26 8.41
C ARG A 163 12.71 8.41 8.40
N ARG A 164 13.97 8.15 8.03
CA ARG A 164 14.99 9.20 7.91
C ARG A 164 14.67 10.19 6.78
N MET A 165 14.25 9.69 5.62
CA MET A 165 13.86 10.56 4.49
C MET A 165 12.62 11.40 4.82
N LEU A 166 11.64 10.82 5.52
CA LEU A 166 10.45 11.55 5.96
C LEU A 166 10.75 12.67 6.97
N ASN A 167 11.79 12.48 7.81
CA ASN A 167 12.23 13.50 8.77
C ASN A 167 13.06 14.62 8.13
N ASP A 168 13.58 14.43 6.92
CA ASP A 168 14.31 15.46 6.19
C ASP A 168 13.35 16.28 5.33
N SER A 169 13.41 17.61 5.48
CA SER A 169 12.44 18.52 4.86
C SER A 169 12.53 18.58 3.34
N LYS A 170 13.66 18.17 2.76
CA LYS A 170 13.83 18.11 1.30
C LYS A 170 13.32 16.80 0.74
N SER A 171 13.81 15.68 1.27
CA SER A 171 13.50 14.35 0.72
C SER A 171 12.12 13.81 1.10
N ASN A 172 11.44 14.36 2.12
CA ASN A 172 10.07 13.97 2.44
C ASN A 172 9.03 14.38 1.37
N GLN A 173 9.45 15.21 0.43
CA GLN A 173 8.66 15.67 -0.71
C GLN A 173 8.99 14.89 -2.00
N ASP A 174 9.93 13.96 -1.98
CA ASP A 174 10.33 13.22 -3.19
C ASP A 174 9.29 12.15 -3.56
N ALA A 175 8.99 12.04 -4.86
CA ALA A 175 8.15 10.98 -5.44
C ALA A 175 8.64 9.59 -5.02
N GLU A 176 9.96 9.41 -4.99
CA GLU A 176 10.64 8.18 -4.58
C GLU A 176 10.39 7.84 -3.11
N THR A 177 10.27 8.84 -2.22
CA THR A 177 9.99 8.62 -0.80
C THR A 177 8.55 8.14 -0.60
N LEU A 178 7.58 8.70 -1.34
CA LEU A 178 6.21 8.18 -1.36
C LEU A 178 6.18 6.76 -1.95
N CYS A 179 6.87 6.53 -3.06
CA CYS A 179 6.97 5.20 -3.67
C CYS A 179 7.55 4.18 -2.68
N ALA A 180 8.62 4.53 -1.96
CA ALA A 180 9.20 3.68 -0.93
C ALA A 180 8.18 3.29 0.15
N SER A 181 7.29 4.20 0.55
CA SER A 181 6.21 3.89 1.51
C SER A 181 5.21 2.86 0.96
N ILE A 182 4.84 2.97 -0.32
CA ILE A 182 3.93 2.02 -0.98
C ILE A 182 4.61 0.65 -1.17
N ILE A 183 5.89 0.63 -1.55
CA ILE A 183 6.68 -0.61 -1.65
C ILE A 183 6.76 -1.31 -0.29
N LEU A 184 6.94 -0.57 0.81
CA LEU A 184 7.02 -1.18 2.14
C LEU A 184 5.67 -1.70 2.65
N GLN A 185 4.54 -1.12 2.23
CA GLN A 185 3.24 -1.75 2.42
C GLN A 185 3.18 -3.11 1.72
N LEU A 186 3.66 -3.21 0.48
CA LEU A 186 3.71 -4.48 -0.24
C LEU A 186 4.64 -5.48 0.45
N CYS A 187 5.83 -5.07 0.90
CA CYS A 187 6.72 -5.95 1.66
C CYS A 187 6.04 -6.48 2.92
N GLU A 188 5.37 -5.63 3.69
CA GLU A 188 4.64 -6.03 4.91
C GLU A 188 3.58 -7.10 4.60
N LEU A 189 2.83 -6.92 3.51
CA LEU A 189 1.82 -7.87 3.04
C LEU A 189 2.43 -9.20 2.60
N LEU A 190 3.63 -9.18 2.01
CA LEU A 190 4.27 -10.39 1.51
C LEU A 190 5.04 -11.16 2.59
N ILE A 191 5.49 -10.48 3.64
CA ILE A 191 6.23 -11.06 4.77
C ILE A 191 5.26 -11.64 5.81
N ASN A 192 4.18 -10.92 6.15
CA ASN A 192 3.30 -11.28 7.27
C ASN A 192 1.98 -11.89 6.77
N THR A 193 1.67 -13.10 7.24
CA THR A 193 0.46 -13.85 6.87
C THR A 193 -0.83 -13.33 7.48
N ASP A 194 -0.72 -12.56 8.57
CA ASP A 194 -1.80 -11.93 9.30
C ASP A 194 -1.97 -10.44 8.96
N PHE A 195 -1.39 -10.00 7.82
CA PHE A 195 -1.36 -8.60 7.39
C PHE A 195 -0.55 -7.66 8.31
N GLY A 196 0.08 -8.15 9.37
CA GLY A 196 0.95 -7.39 10.27
C GLY A 196 0.41 -5.98 10.60
N ARG A 197 1.24 -4.96 10.38
CA ARG A 197 0.92 -3.53 10.51
C ARG A 197 0.64 -2.86 9.18
N TRP A 198 0.20 -3.62 8.17
CA TRP A 198 -0.05 -3.09 6.83
C TRP A 198 -1.02 -1.90 6.83
N ILE A 199 -2.07 -1.97 7.66
CA ILE A 199 -3.04 -0.88 7.83
C ILE A 199 -2.36 0.42 8.29
N ASP A 200 -1.43 0.34 9.24
CA ASP A 200 -0.74 1.51 9.78
C ASP A 200 0.17 2.14 8.71
N LEU A 201 0.80 1.30 7.86
CA LEU A 201 1.58 1.77 6.72
C LEU A 201 0.71 2.44 5.65
N CYS A 202 -0.46 1.88 5.35
CA CYS A 202 -1.44 2.52 4.45
C CYS A 202 -1.91 3.88 4.99
N GLN A 203 -2.16 3.98 6.30
CA GLN A 203 -2.48 5.25 6.95
C GLN A 203 -1.34 6.26 6.83
N GLY A 204 -0.10 5.81 7.01
CA GLY A 204 1.09 6.64 6.80
C GLY A 204 1.15 7.21 5.38
N SER A 205 1.00 6.38 4.36
CA SER A 205 1.01 6.84 2.96
C SER A 205 -0.18 7.73 2.61
N LYS A 206 -1.37 7.47 3.17
CA LYS A 206 -2.52 8.37 3.08
C LYS A 206 -2.18 9.76 3.63
N HIS A 207 -1.53 9.84 4.79
CA HIS A 207 -1.12 11.10 5.39
C HIS A 207 -0.11 11.85 4.51
N LEU A 208 0.87 11.15 3.94
CA LEU A 208 1.84 11.74 2.99
C LEU A 208 1.14 12.33 1.76
N ILE A 209 0.24 11.56 1.15
CA ILE A 209 -0.54 11.99 -0.01
C ILE A 209 -1.40 13.22 0.31
N GLN A 210 -2.04 13.24 1.49
CA GLN A 210 -2.83 14.38 1.95
C GLN A 210 -1.95 15.61 2.20
N GLN A 211 -0.76 15.44 2.77
CA GLN A 211 0.19 16.51 3.02
C GLN A 211 0.72 17.14 1.73
N TRP A 212 0.94 16.35 0.68
CA TRP A 212 1.38 16.85 -0.62
C TRP A 212 0.29 17.68 -1.31
N GLY A 213 -0.98 17.33 -1.08
CA GLY A 213 -2.12 18.00 -1.70
C GLY A 213 -2.26 17.71 -3.20
N PRO A 214 -3.38 18.10 -3.81
CA PRO A 214 -3.72 17.73 -5.19
C PRO A 214 -2.78 18.35 -6.23
N ASP A 215 -2.24 19.54 -5.95
CA ASP A 215 -1.40 20.28 -6.88
C ASP A 215 -0.06 19.61 -7.16
N ARG A 216 0.36 18.65 -6.32
CA ARG A 216 1.63 17.95 -6.45
C ARG A 216 1.59 16.77 -7.40
N PHE A 217 0.42 16.18 -7.69
CA PHE A 217 0.31 14.99 -8.55
C PHE A 217 0.26 15.39 -10.03
N ARG A 218 1.40 15.86 -10.56
CA ARG A 218 1.50 16.34 -11.94
C ARG A 218 2.24 15.35 -12.83
N ASP A 219 3.24 14.66 -12.28
CA ASP A 219 4.00 13.64 -13.00
C ASP A 219 3.17 12.36 -13.16
N PRO A 220 3.27 11.65 -14.30
CA PRO A 220 2.60 10.36 -14.48
C PRO A 220 2.91 9.35 -13.36
N PHE A 221 4.16 9.30 -12.88
CA PHE A 221 4.54 8.40 -11.80
C PHE A 221 3.76 8.67 -10.51
N GLU A 222 3.61 9.94 -10.15
CA GLU A 222 2.88 10.37 -8.95
C GLU A 222 1.39 10.05 -9.08
N ARG A 223 0.80 10.32 -10.25
CA ARG A 223 -0.62 10.04 -10.51
C ARG A 223 -0.93 8.55 -10.46
N GLU A 224 -0.08 7.73 -11.07
CA GLU A 224 -0.25 6.28 -11.05
C GLU A 224 -0.04 5.70 -9.65
N MET A 225 0.85 6.29 -8.83
CA MET A 225 0.93 5.96 -7.41
C MET A 225 -0.37 6.33 -6.68
N LEU A 226 -0.91 7.53 -6.89
CA LEU A 226 -2.17 7.96 -6.29
C LEU A 226 -3.33 7.04 -6.67
N GLU A 227 -3.42 6.64 -7.94
CA GLU A 227 -4.42 5.71 -8.45
C GLU A 227 -4.30 4.34 -7.78
N SER A 228 -3.09 3.81 -7.58
CA SER A 228 -2.86 2.54 -6.86
C SER A 228 -3.38 2.59 -5.42
N GLN A 229 -3.34 3.77 -4.80
CA GLN A 229 -3.83 4.00 -3.44
C GLN A 229 -5.32 4.39 -3.40
N GLY A 230 -5.96 4.56 -4.56
CA GLY A 230 -7.33 5.06 -4.70
C GLY A 230 -8.36 4.20 -3.98
N GLY A 231 -8.21 2.88 -4.00
CA GLY A 231 -9.09 1.96 -3.27
C GLY A 231 -9.05 2.13 -1.74
N PHE A 232 -7.96 2.68 -1.20
CA PHE A 232 -7.77 2.96 0.23
C PHE A 232 -8.14 4.38 0.63
N ILE A 233 -7.95 5.33 -0.30
CA ILE A 233 -8.14 6.77 -0.04
C ILE A 233 -9.57 7.21 -0.36
N VAL A 234 -10.18 6.62 -1.40
CA VAL A 234 -11.52 6.96 -1.86
C VAL A 234 -12.36 5.71 -1.87
N SER A 235 -13.35 5.71 -0.99
CA SER A 235 -14.57 5.02 -1.34
C SER A 235 -15.78 5.92 -1.24
N LEU A 236 -16.51 5.91 -2.35
CA LEU A 236 -17.79 6.56 -2.53
C LEU A 236 -18.87 5.49 -2.30
N ARG A 237 -19.34 5.34 -1.07
CA ARG A 237 -20.62 4.66 -0.82
C ARG A 237 -21.77 5.64 -1.08
N LYS A 238 -22.79 5.19 -1.82
CA LYS A 238 -24.10 5.85 -1.79
C LYS A 238 -24.61 5.75 -0.34
N GLY A 239 -24.85 6.90 0.29
CA GLY A 239 -25.49 6.92 1.61
C GLY A 239 -26.89 6.30 1.54
N PRO A 240 -27.42 5.77 2.67
CA PRO A 240 -28.79 5.28 2.71
C PRO A 240 -29.74 6.41 2.32
N HIS A 241 -30.63 6.12 1.38
CA HIS A 241 -31.77 6.98 1.05
C HIS A 241 -32.62 7.10 2.31
N PHE A 242 -32.62 8.28 2.95
CA PHE A 242 -33.69 8.62 3.86
C PHE A 242 -34.90 9.00 3.01
N PRO A 243 -36.04 8.29 3.13
CA PRO A 243 -37.26 8.74 2.47
C PRO A 243 -37.66 10.11 3.03
N ALA A 244 -38.22 10.93 2.14
CA ALA A 244 -38.73 12.26 2.42
C ALA A 244 -39.90 12.23 3.42
#